data_AF-A0A3P5X852-F1
#
_entry.id   AF-A0A3P5X852-F1
#
_cell.length_a   1.000
_cell.length_b   1.000
_cell.length_c   1.000
_cell.angle_alpha   90.00
_cell.angle_beta   90.00
_cell.angle_gamma   90.00
#
_symmetry.space_group_name_H-M   'P 1'
#
loop_
_entity.id
_entity.type
_entity.pdbx_description
1 polymer ?
#
loop_
_entity_poly.entity_id
_entity_poly.type
_entity_poly.pdbx_seq_one_letter_code
_entity_poly.pdbx_strand_id
1 'polypeptide(L)'
;MISTKKSQELVDLNIPIQSDFRAVLEGIKHNHESLIITQLGEARSEKSFTNGIIEAAKEAALSPHRSPHGLRKAACRRLAEAGCTALEIMSITGHSNIKEIETYCAAVNEKRLA
;
A
#
# COMPACT_ATOMS: atom_id res chain seq x y z
N MET A 1 4.61 -12.38 -7.73
CA MET A 1 5.85 -11.74 -7.25
C MET A 1 5.98 -10.40 -7.93
N ILE A 2 6.26 -9.33 -7.20
CA ILE A 2 6.44 -7.97 -7.71
C ILE A 2 7.85 -7.53 -7.34
N SER A 3 8.66 -7.11 -8.31
CA SER A 3 10.00 -6.59 -8.06
C SER A 3 9.96 -5.07 -8.02
N THR A 4 10.60 -4.47 -7.01
CA THR A 4 10.69 -3.02 -6.84
C THR A 4 12.14 -2.57 -6.75
N LYS A 5 12.48 -1.37 -7.26
CA LYS A 5 13.83 -0.80 -7.15
C LYS A 5 13.84 0.26 -6.05
N LYS A 6 14.63 0.07 -5.00
CA LYS A 6 14.82 1.02 -3.90
C LYS A 6 16.31 1.33 -3.75
N SER A 7 16.71 2.59 -3.94
CA SER A 7 18.09 3.06 -3.77
C SER A 7 19.16 2.11 -4.36
N GLN A 8 18.97 1.72 -5.63
CA GLN A 8 19.80 0.80 -6.42
C GLN A 8 19.64 -0.71 -6.14
N GLU A 9 19.01 -1.12 -5.05
CA GLU A 9 18.72 -2.53 -4.78
C GLU A 9 17.36 -2.94 -5.34
N LEU A 10 17.30 -4.16 -5.89
CA LEU A 10 16.04 -4.80 -6.26
C LEU A 10 15.51 -5.57 -5.06
N VAL A 11 14.27 -5.30 -4.70
CA VAL A 11 13.55 -5.97 -3.61
C VAL A 11 12.34 -6.67 -4.21
N ASP A 12 12.34 -7.99 -4.09
CA ASP A 12 11.20 -8.81 -4.47
C ASP A 12 10.19 -8.90 -3.32
N LEU A 13 8.93 -8.60 -3.66
CA LEU A 13 7.82 -8.66 -2.73
C LEU A 13 6.83 -9.71 -3.19
N ASN A 14 6.44 -10.58 -2.25
CA ASN A 14 5.34 -11.50 -2.45
C ASN A 14 4.08 -10.95 -1.77
N ILE A 15 3.32 -10.14 -2.51
CA ILE A 15 2.10 -9.51 -2.00
C ILE A 15 0.91 -10.39 -2.40
N PRO A 16 0.20 -11.00 -1.42
CA PRO A 16 -1.00 -11.79 -1.71
C PRO A 16 -2.11 -10.89 -2.29
N ILE A 17 -2.74 -11.34 -3.37
CA ILE A 17 -3.91 -10.67 -3.95
C ILE A 17 -5.16 -11.29 -3.34
N GLN A 18 -5.86 -10.50 -2.53
CA GLN A 18 -7.16 -10.86 -1.94
C GLN A 18 -8.22 -11.12 -3.02
N SER A 19 -9.20 -11.99 -2.74
CA SER A 19 -10.27 -12.37 -3.68
C SER A 19 -10.98 -11.17 -4.29
N ASP A 20 -11.29 -10.17 -3.47
CA ASP A 20 -12.07 -9.02 -3.88
C ASP A 20 -11.28 -8.15 -4.87
N PHE A 21 -9.97 -8.00 -4.64
CA PHE A 21 -9.11 -7.30 -5.58
C PHE A 21 -8.84 -8.11 -6.85
N ARG A 22 -8.71 -9.44 -6.73
CA ARG A 22 -8.58 -10.33 -7.88
C ARG A 22 -9.79 -10.20 -8.82
N ALA A 23 -11.01 -10.19 -8.30
CA ALA A 23 -12.21 -10.02 -9.10
C ALA A 23 -12.22 -8.69 -9.87
N VAL A 24 -11.73 -7.61 -9.25
CA VAL A 24 -11.55 -6.32 -9.94
C VAL A 24 -10.51 -6.43 -11.04
N LEU A 25 -9.35 -7.04 -10.78
CA LEU A 25 -8.27 -7.20 -11.76
C LEU A 25 -8.71 -8.03 -12.98
N GLU A 26 -9.48 -9.09 -12.76
CA GLU A 26 -9.99 -9.96 -13.84
C GLU A 26 -11.02 -9.24 -14.74
N GLY A 27 -11.71 -8.23 -14.21
CA GLY A 27 -12.61 -7.37 -15.00
C GLY A 27 -11.91 -6.31 -15.84
N ILE A 28 -10.63 -6.02 -15.57
CA ILE A 28 -9.87 -4.99 -16.29
C ILE A 28 -9.27 -5.59 -17.56
N LYS A 29 -9.74 -5.13 -18.73
CA LYS A 29 -9.06 -5.38 -20.01
C LYS A 29 -8.00 -4.29 -20.22
N HIS A 30 -6.72 -4.65 -20.10
CA HIS A 30 -5.61 -3.71 -20.24
C HIS A 30 -4.73 -4.07 -21.44
N ASN A 31 -4.57 -3.13 -22.38
CA ASN A 31 -3.65 -3.26 -23.52
C ASN A 31 -2.43 -2.32 -23.40
N HIS A 32 -2.01 -1.98 -22.18
CA HIS A 32 -0.86 -1.09 -21.93
C HIS A 32 0.21 -1.78 -21.08
N GLU A 33 1.47 -1.37 -21.23
CA GLU A 33 2.60 -1.95 -20.50
C GLU A 33 2.62 -1.55 -19.01
N SER A 34 2.02 -0.41 -18.66
CA SER A 34 1.94 0.09 -17.29
C SER A 34 0.56 -0.12 -16.71
N LEU A 35 0.47 -0.58 -15.45
CA LEU A 35 -0.79 -0.81 -14.74
C LEU A 35 -1.55 0.48 -14.38
N ILE A 36 -0.82 1.58 -14.18
CA ILE A 36 -1.40 2.86 -13.78
C ILE A 36 -1.08 3.88 -14.87
N ILE A 37 -2.09 4.16 -15.69
CA ILE A 37 -1.98 5.04 -16.85
C ILE A 37 -2.73 6.36 -16.65
N THR A 38 -2.37 7.34 -17.47
CA THR A 38 -3.15 8.56 -17.70
C THR A 38 -4.29 8.28 -18.68
N GLN A 39 -5.19 9.24 -18.88
CA GLN A 39 -6.27 9.13 -19.86
C GLN A 39 -5.76 8.97 -21.31
N LEU A 40 -4.51 9.34 -21.58
CA LEU A 40 -3.85 9.20 -22.88
C LEU A 40 -3.16 7.84 -23.06
N GLY A 41 -3.22 6.94 -22.07
CA GLY A 41 -2.56 5.62 -22.13
C GLY A 41 -1.11 5.59 -21.65
N GLU A 42 -0.52 6.75 -21.36
CA GLU A 42 0.86 6.87 -20.88
C GLU A 42 1.00 6.51 -19.40
N ALA A 43 2.19 6.04 -18.98
CA ALA A 43 2.49 5.77 -17.59
C ALA A 43 2.29 7.01 -16.70
N ARG A 44 1.57 6.86 -15.59
CA ARG A 44 1.33 7.96 -14.65
C ARG A 44 2.59 8.24 -13.82
N SER A 45 2.96 9.51 -13.68
CA SER A 45 4.07 9.91 -12.80
C SER A 45 3.73 9.73 -11.31
N GLU A 46 4.74 9.55 -10.46
CA GLU A 46 4.57 9.44 -9.00
C GLU A 46 3.78 10.62 -8.40
N LYS A 47 4.08 11.83 -8.84
CA LYS A 47 3.39 13.05 -8.41
C LYS A 47 1.92 13.04 -8.82
N SER A 48 1.62 12.66 -10.06
CA SER A 48 0.23 12.59 -10.55
C SER A 48 -0.56 11.49 -9.83
N PHE A 49 0.06 10.33 -9.56
CA PHE A 49 -0.55 9.27 -8.78
C PHE A 49 -0.88 9.71 -7.36
N THR A 50 0.06 10.37 -6.69
CA THR A 50 -0.12 10.91 -5.34
C THR A 50 -1.27 11.91 -5.29
N ASN A 51 -1.31 12.86 -6.24
CA ASN A 51 -2.40 13.82 -6.34
C ASN A 51 -3.73 13.15 -6.61
N GLY A 52 -3.79 12.14 -7.50
CA GLY A 52 -5.02 11.40 -7.78
C GLY A 52 -5.63 10.75 -6.54
N ILE A 53 -4.80 10.15 -5.67
CA ILE A 53 -5.27 9.58 -4.39
C ILE A 53 -5.73 10.67 -3.42
N ILE A 54 -5.03 11.81 -3.36
CA ILE A 54 -5.42 12.94 -2.50
C ILE A 54 -6.77 13.52 -2.94
N GLU A 55 -6.98 13.73 -4.24
CA GLU A 55 -8.25 14.25 -4.77
C GLU A 55 -9.39 13.25 -4.53
N ALA A 56 -9.18 11.96 -4.79
CA ALA A 56 -10.18 10.93 -4.47
C ALA A 56 -10.56 10.92 -2.98
N ALA A 57 -9.60 11.16 -2.08
CA ALA A 57 -9.88 11.27 -0.65
C ALA A 57 -10.71 12.53 -0.29
N LYS A 58 -10.47 13.66 -0.97
CA LYS A 58 -11.26 14.89 -0.82
C LYS A 58 -12.69 14.70 -1.34
N GLU A 59 -12.84 14.08 -2.51
CA GLU A 59 -14.14 13.76 -3.12
C GLU A 59 -14.97 12.85 -2.20
N ALA A 60 -14.32 11.91 -1.52
CA ALA A 60 -14.93 11.06 -0.51
C ALA A 60 -15.18 11.76 0.84
N ALA A 61 -14.98 13.08 0.93
CA ALA A 61 -15.13 13.88 2.15
C ALA A 61 -14.33 13.36 3.36
N LEU A 62 -13.17 12.72 3.11
CA LEU A 62 -12.29 12.28 4.18
C LEU A 62 -11.57 13.47 4.81
N SER A 63 -11.25 13.34 6.09
CA SER A 63 -10.44 14.31 6.83
C SER A 63 -9.13 14.64 6.08
N PRO A 64 -8.55 15.84 6.24
CA PRO A 64 -7.32 16.24 5.56
C PRO A 64 -6.12 15.27 5.73
N HIS A 65 -5.13 15.44 4.85
CA HIS A 65 -3.85 14.71 4.87
C HIS A 65 -3.99 13.18 4.66
N ARG A 66 -4.77 12.78 3.65
CA ARG A 66 -4.87 11.39 3.18
C ARG A 66 -4.06 11.23 1.92
N SER A 67 -3.01 10.40 1.98
CA SER A 67 -2.04 10.21 0.91
C SER A 67 -1.72 8.71 0.74
N PRO A 68 -1.05 8.31 -0.35
CA PRO A 68 -0.57 6.93 -0.51
C PRO A 68 0.30 6.44 0.65
N HIS A 69 1.14 7.33 1.20
CA HIS A 69 1.95 6.99 2.38
C HIS A 69 1.07 6.69 3.61
N GLY A 70 0.03 7.50 3.82
CA GLY A 70 -0.96 7.26 4.87
C GLY A 70 -1.72 5.94 4.69
N LEU A 71 -2.04 5.56 3.45
CA LEU A 71 -2.66 4.26 3.13
C LEU A 71 -1.74 3.09 3.46
N ARG A 72 -0.45 3.18 3.11
CA ARG A 72 0.54 2.14 3.45
C ARG A 72 0.69 1.97 4.97
N LYS A 73 0.73 3.07 5.71
CA LYS A 73 0.72 3.05 7.18
C LYS A 73 -0.56 2.42 7.75
N ALA A 74 -1.71 2.75 7.18
CA ALA A 74 -2.98 2.13 7.57
C ALA A 74 -3.01 0.63 7.30
N ALA A 75 -2.43 0.17 6.18
CA ALA A 75 -2.29 -1.26 5.88
C ALA A 75 -1.42 -1.98 6.92
N CYS A 76 -0.29 -1.38 7.33
CA CYS A 76 0.55 -1.94 8.39
C CYS A 76 -0.22 -2.10 9.70
N ARG A 77 -1.01 -1.08 10.08
CA ARG A 77 -1.85 -1.14 11.29
C ARG A 77 -2.94 -2.20 11.21
N ARG A 78 -3.63 -2.34 10.08
CA ARG A 78 -4.65 -3.38 9.88
C ARG A 78 -4.07 -4.79 9.99
N LEU A 79 -2.87 -5.01 9.47
CA LEU A 79 -2.18 -6.30 9.62
C LEU A 79 -1.77 -6.56 11.08
N ALA A 80 -1.29 -5.54 11.80
CA ALA A 80 -1.00 -5.66 13.22
C ALA A 80 -2.27 -5.95 14.05
N GLU A 81 -3.39 -5.28 13.73
CA GLU A 81 -4.71 -5.53 14.33
C GLU A 81 -5.23 -6.95 14.05
N ALA A 82 -4.87 -7.52 12.90
CA ALA A 82 -5.13 -8.91 12.55
C ALA A 82 -4.19 -9.92 13.24
N GLY A 83 -3.24 -9.45 14.07
CA GLY A 83 -2.30 -10.29 14.81
C GLY A 83 -1.02 -10.66 14.06
N CYS A 84 -0.76 -10.06 12.89
CA CYS A 84 0.51 -10.28 12.19
C CYS A 84 1.68 -9.72 13.01
N THR A 85 2.79 -10.46 13.02
CA THR A 85 4.07 -10.04 13.57
C THR A 85 4.69 -8.93 12.72
N ALA A 86 5.65 -8.19 13.30
CA ALA A 86 6.36 -7.14 12.57
C ALA A 86 7.07 -7.67 11.30
N LEU A 87 7.60 -8.89 11.34
CA LEU A 87 8.28 -9.51 10.20
C LEU A 87 7.31 -9.89 9.07
N GLU A 88 6.13 -10.43 9.39
CA GLU A 88 5.08 -10.72 8.40
C GLU A 88 4.56 -9.43 7.74
N ILE A 89 4.43 -8.36 8.52
CA ILE A 89 4.05 -7.05 7.97
C ILE A 89 5.15 -6.53 7.04
N MET A 90 6.42 -6.65 7.42
CA MET A 90 7.55 -6.25 6.57
C MET A 90 7.60 -7.04 5.26
N SER A 91 7.35 -8.36 5.29
CA SER A 91 7.38 -9.20 4.09
C SER A 91 6.31 -8.81 3.06
N ILE A 92 5.17 -8.28 3.52
CA ILE A 92 4.10 -7.78 2.65
C ILE A 92 4.39 -6.34 2.19
N THR A 93 4.85 -5.49 3.10
CA THR A 93 4.89 -4.04 2.87
C THR A 93 6.22 -3.55 2.30
N GLY A 94 7.29 -4.34 2.36
CA GLY A 94 8.61 -3.96 1.86
C GLY A 94 9.29 -2.85 2.66
N HIS A 95 9.01 -2.76 3.97
CA HIS A 95 9.79 -1.89 4.85
C HIS A 95 11.15 -2.53 5.14
N SER A 96 12.21 -1.73 5.06
CA SER A 96 13.58 -2.16 5.41
C SER A 96 13.92 -1.87 6.87
N ASN A 97 13.16 -0.99 7.53
CA ASN A 97 13.35 -0.65 8.94
C ASN A 97 12.22 -1.25 9.77
N ILE A 98 12.56 -2.24 10.61
CA ILE A 98 11.60 -2.92 11.48
C ILE A 98 11.03 -2.03 12.58
N LYS A 99 11.79 -1.04 13.07
CA LYS A 99 11.40 -0.20 14.22
C LYS A 99 10.12 0.59 13.97
N GLU A 100 9.91 1.01 12.72
CA GLU A 100 8.66 1.68 12.32
C GLU A 100 7.46 0.75 12.48
N ILE A 101 7.60 -0.52 12.07
CA ILE A 101 6.54 -1.52 12.15
C ILE A 101 6.30 -1.95 13.59
N GLU A 102 7.36 -2.13 14.38
CA GLU A 102 7.25 -2.43 15.82
C GLU A 102 6.46 -1.36 16.57
N THR A 103 6.66 -0.08 16.21
CA THR A 103 5.86 1.03 16.77
C THR A 103 4.37 0.86 16.48
N TYR A 104 4.02 0.41 15.27
CA TYR A 104 2.62 0.14 14.90
C TYR A 104 2.05 -1.07 15.65
N CYS A 105 2.81 -2.16 15.77
CA CYS A 105 2.40 -3.33 16.53
C CYS A 105 2.23 -3.04 18.02
N ALA A 106 3.14 -2.26 18.61
CA ALA A 106 3.07 -1.87 20.02
C ALA A 106 1.80 -1.07 20.33
N ALA A 107 1.48 -0.07 19.50
CA ALA A 107 0.27 0.73 19.65
C ALA A 107 -1.03 -0.08 19.54
N VAL A 108 -1.03 -1.14 18.74
CA VAL A 108 -2.18 -2.07 18.63
C VAL A 108 -2.26 -2.96 19.88
N ASN A 109 -1.12 -3.50 20.33
CA ASN A 109 -1.07 -4.35 21.52
C ASN A 109 -1.46 -3.59 22.79
N GLU A 110 -1.04 -2.34 22.95
CA GLU A 110 -1.45 -1.48 24.06
C GLU A 110 -2.98 -1.36 24.13
N LYS A 111 -3.63 -1.09 23.00
CA LYS A 111 -5.10 -1.04 22.92
C LYS A 111 -5.79 -2.37 23.21
N ARG A 112 -5.13 -3.50 22.91
CA ARG A 112 -5.68 -4.84 23.16
C ARG A 112 -5.57 -5.25 24.63
N LEU A 113 -4.61 -4.68 25.36
CA LEU A 113 -4.35 -4.97 26.77
C LEU A 113 -5.12 -4.05 27.74
N ALA A 114 -5.68 -2.94 27.24
CA ALA A 114 -6.56 -2.03 27.98
C ALA A 114 -7.99 -2.57 28.04
#